data_AF-A0A4P9TKP9-F1
#
_entry.id   AF-A0A4P9TKP9-F1
#
_cell.length_a   1.000
_cell.length_b   1.000
_cell.length_c   1.000
_cell.angle_alpha   90.00
_cell.angle_beta   90.00
_cell.angle_gamma   90.00
#
_symmetry.space_group_name_H-M   'P 1'
#
loop_
_entity.id
_entity.type
_entity.pdbx_description
1 polymer ?
#
loop_
_entity_poly.entity_id
_entity_poly.type
_entity_poly.pdbx_seq_one_letter_code
_entity_poly.pdbx_strand_id
1 'polypeptide(L)'
;MGRRRFIETLAALGLSSQAVQGMTQERLQKLTGDPTDEVPMVHSLRAENPKRYKEPPFPNEPVEREVKYYTVSRDRWVRMKSAYDAANRARRKIDRELDRPERIKTGVGLTTRGQSTKYTVRVTVDQSGDPNRHSVLSSSVDAVEQLKGVLPDTLYGQPDGNSESAVVEASQVQDASRFAVEEVPVEYAVGNSSPEDDCKSHNDCCDFYERQYRIESATTRIPSGTYMSVERSGSWNGVSTLGARVYSKQHNSFGFVSTAHSAYDEDDDDPNAGLGRKVAQPHNEPIGTVRSIRNYQRQDSVGYPEDMMYIELDNDEYYPFSKLAEQGTNGADRQYKLGSILGRDRLRDFEADKEFIQQGARTGRCRRELYEVNEDSDGDEIVLSRPNEDGGGNSGGPYLIEDDDSDDLLIAGIHQHGDTRTHELPGLPHPPHPQSARANGSKPEINVGEGIYIGDIEDKLNVQVT
;
A
#
# COMPACT_ATOMS: atom_id res chain seq x y z
N MET A 1 21.79 5.12 30.90
CA MET A 1 20.52 4.39 30.60
C MET A 1 20.80 3.50 29.40
N GLY A 2 20.48 2.19 29.42
CA GLY A 2 20.80 1.29 28.29
C GLY A 2 19.87 1.50 27.09
N ARG A 3 20.33 1.24 25.86
CA ARG A 3 19.57 1.44 24.60
C ARG A 3 18.16 0.85 24.66
N ARG A 4 18.00 -0.37 25.17
CA ARG A 4 16.69 -1.02 25.34
C ARG A 4 15.73 -0.24 26.24
N ARG A 5 16.19 0.17 27.44
CA ARG A 5 15.37 0.97 28.36
C ARG A 5 15.08 2.36 27.80
N PHE A 6 16.00 2.94 27.04
CA PHE A 6 15.77 4.19 26.33
C PHE A 6 14.67 4.02 25.28
N ILE A 7 14.75 2.99 24.43
CA ILE A 7 13.73 2.65 23.43
C ILE A 7 12.37 2.37 24.08
N GLU A 8 12.32 1.60 25.17
CA GLU A 8 11.08 1.32 25.91
C GLU A 8 10.47 2.61 26.50
N THR A 9 11.29 3.49 27.07
CA THR A 9 10.83 4.82 27.55
C THR A 9 10.35 5.70 26.39
N LEU A 10 11.04 5.68 25.25
CA LEU A 10 10.65 6.44 24.07
C LEU A 10 9.32 5.94 23.49
N ALA A 11 9.14 4.62 23.38
CA ALA A 11 7.88 4.01 22.97
C ALA A 11 6.73 4.37 23.93
N ALA A 12 6.97 4.36 25.25
CA ALA A 12 6.00 4.81 26.24
C ALA A 12 5.70 6.33 26.16
N LEU A 13 6.65 7.12 25.66
CA LEU A 13 6.45 8.53 25.33
C LEU A 13 5.78 8.74 23.97
N GLY A 14 5.45 7.66 23.25
CA GLY A 14 4.72 7.68 22.00
C GLY A 14 5.58 7.81 20.74
N LEU A 15 6.90 7.70 20.86
CA LEU A 15 7.76 7.68 19.68
C LEU A 15 7.49 6.44 18.83
N SER A 16 7.31 6.63 17.52
CA SER A 16 7.15 5.50 16.61
C SER A 16 8.40 4.61 16.62
N SER A 17 8.21 3.30 16.51
CA SER A 17 9.31 2.33 16.49
C SER A 17 10.30 2.61 15.36
N GLN A 18 9.80 3.05 14.19
CA GLN A 18 10.62 3.47 13.07
C GLN A 18 11.44 4.72 13.40
N ALA A 19 10.86 5.71 14.08
CA ALA A 19 11.59 6.91 14.39
C ALA A 19 12.76 6.64 15.34
N VAL A 20 12.53 5.79 16.35
CA VAL A 20 13.51 5.43 17.36
C VAL A 20 14.71 4.65 16.78
N GLN A 21 14.53 3.89 15.70
CA GLN A 21 15.63 3.13 15.08
C GLN A 21 16.70 4.03 14.46
N GLY A 22 16.31 5.19 13.91
CA GLY A 22 17.23 6.12 13.24
C GLY A 22 17.64 7.35 14.08
N MET A 23 17.00 7.60 15.22
CA MET A 23 17.12 8.89 15.92
C MET A 23 18.16 8.86 17.05
N THR A 24 19.04 9.86 17.07
CA THR A 24 19.94 10.13 18.22
C THR A 24 19.22 10.97 19.27
N GLN A 25 19.66 10.91 20.54
CA GLN A 25 19.10 11.74 21.63
C GLN A 25 19.09 13.23 21.31
N GLU A 26 20.17 13.74 20.71
CA GLU A 26 20.27 15.14 20.30
C GLU A 26 19.28 15.49 19.18
N ARG A 27 19.05 14.56 18.23
CA ARG A 27 18.09 14.77 17.13
C ARG A 27 16.66 14.76 17.65
N LEU A 28 16.33 13.90 18.61
CA LEU A 28 15.04 13.89 19.30
C LEU A 28 14.76 15.23 19.99
N GLN A 29 15.72 15.70 20.79
CA GLN A 29 15.57 16.97 21.52
C GLN A 29 15.39 18.16 20.57
N LYS A 30 16.07 18.16 19.41
CA LYS A 30 15.92 19.21 18.38
C LYS A 30 14.57 19.16 17.68
N LEU A 31 14.00 17.97 17.49
CA LEU A 31 12.75 17.79 16.74
C LEU A 31 11.52 18.13 17.57
N THR A 32 11.47 17.73 18.84
CA THR A 32 10.19 17.72 19.57
C THR A 32 9.97 18.89 20.51
N GLY A 33 10.98 19.72 20.81
CA GLY A 33 10.86 20.78 21.83
C GLY A 33 10.46 20.21 23.20
N ASP A 34 9.16 20.02 23.42
CA ASP A 34 8.56 19.21 24.47
C ASP A 34 7.95 17.89 23.90
N PRO A 35 8.54 16.71 24.18
CA PRO A 35 8.03 15.40 23.72
C PRO A 35 6.69 14.99 24.36
N THR A 36 6.15 15.79 25.29
CA THR A 36 4.83 15.57 25.88
C THR A 36 3.69 16.17 25.08
N ASP A 37 3.96 17.13 24.19
CA ASP A 37 2.95 17.77 23.32
C ASP A 37 3.04 17.28 21.88
N GLU A 38 4.25 16.99 21.40
CA GLU A 38 4.50 16.52 20.04
C GLU A 38 5.21 15.17 20.00
N VAL A 39 4.82 14.38 19.01
CA VAL A 39 5.40 13.06 18.74
C VAL A 39 6.12 13.13 17.40
N PRO A 40 7.43 12.81 17.34
CA PRO A 40 8.12 12.80 16.07
C PRO A 40 7.92 11.44 15.39
N MET A 41 7.73 11.52 14.08
CA MET A 41 7.37 10.41 13.20
C MET A 41 8.27 10.42 11.97
N VAL A 42 8.41 9.26 11.32
CA VAL A 42 9.17 9.15 10.08
C VAL A 42 8.34 9.65 8.90
N HIS A 43 8.78 10.73 8.29
CA HIS A 43 8.15 11.27 7.08
C HIS A 43 8.51 10.42 5.87
N SER A 44 9.80 10.25 5.62
CA SER A 44 10.32 9.58 4.43
C SER A 44 11.77 9.14 4.64
N LEU A 45 12.22 8.20 3.82
CA LEU A 45 13.61 7.78 3.73
C LEU A 45 14.18 8.29 2.41
N ARG A 46 15.11 9.25 2.46
CA ARG A 46 15.67 9.92 1.29
C ARG A 46 17.09 9.43 1.03
N ALA A 47 17.48 9.24 -0.23
CA ALA A 47 18.88 9.01 -0.56
C ALA A 47 19.77 10.20 -0.11
N GLU A 48 20.86 9.95 0.61
CA GLU A 48 21.78 11.01 1.07
C GLU A 48 22.49 11.71 -0.10
N ASN A 49 22.85 10.93 -1.11
CA ASN A 49 23.58 11.39 -2.30
C ASN A 49 22.82 11.03 -3.58
N PRO A 50 21.61 11.59 -3.81
CA PRO A 50 20.72 11.14 -4.87
C PRO A 50 21.35 11.32 -6.26
N LYS A 51 22.25 12.30 -6.43
CA LYS A 51 22.98 12.52 -7.69
C LYS A 51 23.83 11.32 -8.09
N ARG A 52 24.38 10.58 -7.11
CA ARG A 52 25.24 9.42 -7.32
C ARG A 52 24.49 8.23 -7.94
N TYR A 53 23.19 8.16 -7.73
CA TYR A 53 22.32 7.07 -8.20
C TYR A 53 21.42 7.48 -9.39
N LYS A 54 21.56 8.72 -9.88
CA LYS A 54 20.74 9.29 -10.96
C LYS A 54 21.30 9.06 -12.37
N GLU A 55 22.63 8.96 -12.53
CA GLU A 55 23.28 8.76 -13.83
C GLU A 55 24.30 7.62 -13.77
N PRO A 56 24.49 6.86 -14.87
CA PRO A 56 25.50 5.82 -14.94
C PRO A 56 26.94 6.38 -14.95
N PRO A 57 27.95 5.62 -14.51
CA PRO A 57 27.82 4.29 -13.91
C PRO A 57 27.24 4.37 -12.50
N PHE A 58 26.24 3.53 -12.21
CA PHE A 58 25.68 3.48 -10.87
C PHE A 58 26.65 2.77 -9.91
N PRO A 59 26.67 3.14 -8.62
CA PRO A 59 27.43 2.41 -7.62
C PRO A 59 26.89 0.99 -7.47
N ASN A 60 27.76 -0.02 -7.43
CA ASN A 60 27.39 -1.41 -7.10
C ASN A 60 27.21 -1.60 -5.59
N GLU A 61 26.51 -0.67 -4.95
CA GLU A 61 26.24 -0.70 -3.52
C GLU A 61 24.85 -0.12 -3.22
N PRO A 62 24.22 -0.54 -2.11
CA PRO A 62 22.93 -0.01 -1.71
C PRO A 62 23.01 1.50 -1.43
N VAL A 63 21.90 2.20 -1.68
CA VAL A 63 21.81 3.64 -1.41
C VAL A 63 21.88 3.93 0.09
N GLU A 64 22.74 4.84 0.50
CA GLU A 64 22.70 5.39 1.86
C GLU A 64 21.49 6.31 1.99
N ARG A 65 20.75 6.18 3.09
CA ARG A 65 19.50 6.90 3.31
C ARG A 65 19.53 7.74 4.58
N GLU A 66 19.06 8.96 4.44
CA GLU A 66 18.71 9.83 5.55
C GLU A 66 17.22 9.67 5.89
N VAL A 67 16.93 9.52 7.18
CA VAL A 67 15.57 9.58 7.70
C VAL A 67 15.13 11.03 7.84
N LYS A 68 14.08 11.42 7.11
CA LYS A 68 13.38 12.68 7.29
C LYS A 68 12.29 12.48 8.34
N TYR A 69 12.30 13.34 9.34
CA TYR A 69 11.34 13.32 10.43
C TYR A 69 10.37 14.50 10.31
N TYR A 70 9.19 14.33 10.89
CA TYR A 70 8.22 15.39 11.13
C TYR A 70 7.60 15.18 12.52
N THR A 71 6.81 16.14 13.01
CA THR A 71 6.08 16.00 14.27
C THR A 71 4.58 16.08 14.04
N VAL A 72 3.83 15.39 14.89
CA VAL A 72 2.37 15.52 15.02
C VAL A 72 2.03 15.84 16.46
N SER A 73 0.86 16.45 16.69
CA SER A 73 0.38 16.61 18.05
C SER A 73 0.15 15.25 18.71
N ARG A 74 0.44 15.15 20.00
CA ARG A 74 0.26 13.93 20.78
C ARG A 74 -1.17 13.43 20.72
N ASP A 75 -2.15 14.34 20.78
CA ASP A 75 -3.56 13.99 20.64
C ASP A 75 -3.83 13.28 19.31
N ARG A 76 -3.35 13.84 18.20
CA ARG A 76 -3.52 13.22 16.87
C ARG A 76 -2.86 11.85 16.81
N TRP A 77 -1.63 11.73 17.34
CA TRP A 77 -0.92 10.47 17.39
C TRP A 77 -1.66 9.41 18.23
N VAL A 78 -2.18 9.79 19.41
CA VAL A 78 -2.99 8.91 20.27
C VAL A 78 -4.19 8.43 19.49
N ARG A 79 -4.90 9.32 18.76
CA ARG A 79 -6.07 8.92 18.00
C ARG A 79 -5.77 7.92 16.89
N MET A 80 -4.73 8.22 16.11
CA MET A 80 -4.24 7.32 15.07
C MET A 80 -3.89 5.94 15.65
N LYS A 81 -3.05 5.88 16.69
CA LYS A 81 -2.61 4.61 17.27
C LYS A 81 -3.75 3.83 17.94
N SER A 82 -4.69 4.53 18.57
CA SER A 82 -5.92 3.91 19.09
C SER A 82 -6.75 3.29 17.97
N ALA A 83 -6.88 3.93 16.80
CA ALA A 83 -7.58 3.35 15.67
C ALA A 83 -6.93 2.05 15.15
N TYR A 84 -5.60 2.01 15.04
CA TYR A 84 -4.89 0.78 14.66
C TYR A 84 -5.01 -0.32 15.73
N ASP A 85 -4.91 0.02 17.02
CA ASP A 85 -5.14 -0.95 18.09
C ASP A 85 -6.58 -1.50 18.07
N ALA A 86 -7.57 -0.62 17.84
CA ALA A 86 -8.97 -1.01 17.69
C ALA A 86 -9.18 -1.95 16.50
N ALA A 87 -8.58 -1.68 15.34
CA ALA A 87 -8.62 -2.55 14.16
C ALA A 87 -7.98 -3.93 14.46
N ASN A 88 -6.82 -3.96 15.12
CA ASN A 88 -6.15 -5.20 15.52
C ASN A 88 -6.96 -6.01 16.54
N ARG A 89 -7.69 -5.34 17.46
CA ARG A 89 -8.64 -6.01 18.37
C ARG A 89 -9.83 -6.57 17.61
N ALA A 90 -10.36 -5.83 16.64
CA ALA A 90 -11.44 -6.30 15.77
C ALA A 90 -11.03 -7.59 15.07
N ARG A 91 -9.84 -7.59 14.46
CA ARG A 91 -9.28 -8.75 13.77
C ARG A 91 -9.16 -9.97 14.69
N ARG A 92 -8.50 -9.81 15.84
CA ARG A 92 -8.36 -10.89 16.84
C ARG A 92 -9.70 -11.41 17.36
N LYS A 93 -10.75 -10.58 17.38
CA LYS A 93 -12.09 -11.02 17.79
C LYS A 93 -12.75 -11.82 16.67
N ILE A 94 -12.70 -11.31 15.44
CA ILE A 94 -13.16 -12.01 14.23
C ILE A 94 -12.49 -13.38 14.10
N ASP A 95 -11.16 -13.43 14.22
CA ASP A 95 -10.36 -14.66 14.10
C ASP A 95 -10.72 -15.72 15.16
N ARG A 96 -11.24 -15.30 16.32
CA ARG A 96 -11.61 -16.22 17.42
C ARG A 96 -13.07 -16.67 17.35
N GLU A 97 -13.96 -15.83 16.84
CA GLU A 97 -15.41 -16.06 16.92
C GLU A 97 -16.02 -16.58 15.62
N LEU A 98 -15.34 -16.43 14.48
CA LEU A 98 -15.84 -16.89 13.18
C LEU A 98 -15.05 -18.09 12.65
N ASP A 99 -15.76 -19.03 12.02
CA ASP A 99 -15.18 -20.25 11.44
C ASP A 99 -14.34 -19.99 10.17
N ARG A 100 -14.56 -18.84 9.51
CA ARG A 100 -13.89 -18.46 8.25
C ARG A 100 -13.46 -16.98 8.24
N PRO A 101 -12.52 -16.59 9.12
CA PRO A 101 -12.08 -15.20 9.23
C PRO A 101 -11.19 -14.75 8.06
N GLU A 102 -10.68 -15.68 7.24
CA GLU A 102 -9.75 -15.39 6.15
C GLU A 102 -10.31 -14.47 5.06
N ARG A 103 -11.64 -14.34 4.98
CA ARG A 103 -12.32 -13.44 4.04
C ARG A 103 -12.60 -12.06 4.60
N ILE A 104 -12.21 -11.78 5.82
CA ILE A 104 -12.58 -10.54 6.51
C ILE A 104 -11.33 -9.74 6.80
N LYS A 105 -11.11 -8.67 6.03
CA LYS A 105 -10.03 -7.71 6.28
C LYS A 105 -10.47 -6.65 7.27
N THR A 106 -9.51 -6.15 8.04
CA THR A 106 -9.73 -5.02 8.96
C THR A 106 -8.64 -3.98 8.76
N GLY A 107 -9.03 -2.71 8.69
CA GLY A 107 -8.09 -1.60 8.55
C GLY A 107 -8.56 -0.32 9.19
N VAL A 108 -7.75 0.71 8.99
CA VAL A 108 -8.05 2.06 9.44
C VAL A 108 -8.31 2.94 8.22
N GLY A 109 -9.50 3.53 8.19
CA GLY A 109 -9.88 4.55 7.22
C GLY A 109 -10.21 5.88 7.90
N LEU A 110 -10.46 6.89 7.08
CA LEU A 110 -10.97 8.18 7.54
C LEU A 110 -12.41 8.38 7.07
N THR A 111 -13.25 8.89 7.98
CA THR A 111 -14.62 9.29 7.66
C THR A 111 -14.78 10.77 7.98
N THR A 112 -15.13 11.56 6.96
CA THR A 112 -15.40 13.00 7.10
C THR A 112 -16.90 13.24 7.20
N ARG A 113 -17.32 13.85 8.32
CA ARG A 113 -18.70 14.34 8.50
C ARG A 113 -18.66 15.82 8.82
N GLY A 114 -19.18 16.63 7.90
CA GLY A 114 -19.09 18.09 7.98
C GLY A 114 -17.64 18.56 7.93
N GLN A 115 -17.20 19.30 8.96
CA GLN A 115 -15.82 19.81 9.08
C GLN A 115 -14.91 18.92 9.94
N SER A 116 -15.39 17.77 10.40
CA SER A 116 -14.60 16.86 11.23
C SER A 116 -14.28 15.56 10.51
N THR A 117 -12.99 15.23 10.45
CA THR A 117 -12.47 13.94 10.00
C THR A 117 -12.13 13.09 11.22
N LYS A 118 -12.56 11.83 11.21
CA LYS A 118 -12.30 10.86 12.29
C LYS A 118 -11.74 9.57 11.73
N TYR A 119 -10.84 8.95 12.49
CA TYR A 119 -10.42 7.58 12.24
C TYR A 119 -11.59 6.62 12.47
N THR A 120 -11.65 5.58 11.65
CA THR A 120 -12.71 4.58 11.65
C THR A 120 -12.09 3.21 11.41
N VAL A 121 -12.53 2.19 12.15
CA VAL A 121 -12.19 0.80 11.86
C VAL A 121 -13.07 0.33 10.71
N ARG A 122 -12.46 -0.08 9.61
CA ARG A 122 -13.17 -0.63 8.46
C ARG A 122 -13.04 -2.15 8.46
N VAL A 123 -14.17 -2.83 8.30
CA VAL A 123 -14.26 -4.29 8.23
C VAL A 123 -14.80 -4.64 6.85
N THR A 124 -13.94 -5.22 6.01
CA THR A 124 -14.27 -5.56 4.62
C THR A 124 -14.43 -7.07 4.48
N VAL A 125 -15.59 -7.52 3.99
CA VAL A 125 -15.84 -8.93 3.65
C VAL A 125 -15.57 -9.16 2.18
N ASP A 126 -14.57 -9.96 1.85
CA ASP A 126 -14.23 -10.34 0.48
C ASP A 126 -15.18 -11.45 -0.02
N GLN A 127 -15.87 -11.17 -1.13
CA GLN A 127 -16.78 -12.09 -1.81
C GLN A 127 -16.11 -12.85 -2.95
N SER A 128 -14.84 -12.61 -3.25
CA SER A 128 -14.06 -13.32 -4.27
C SER A 128 -13.78 -14.77 -3.82
N GLY A 129 -14.83 -15.59 -3.89
CA GLY A 129 -14.79 -17.00 -3.56
C GLY A 129 -15.17 -17.83 -4.77
N ASP A 130 -14.37 -18.85 -5.07
CA ASP A 130 -14.70 -19.92 -6.01
C ASP A 130 -16.16 -20.39 -5.79
N PRO A 131 -17.06 -20.23 -6.78
CA PRO A 131 -18.46 -20.61 -6.66
C PRO A 131 -18.65 -22.12 -6.42
N ASN A 132 -17.63 -22.95 -6.70
CA ASN A 132 -17.66 -24.39 -6.44
C ASN A 132 -17.29 -24.77 -5.01
N ARG A 133 -16.75 -23.85 -4.20
CA ARG A 133 -16.48 -24.09 -2.78
C ARG A 133 -17.67 -23.58 -1.98
N HIS A 134 -18.58 -24.50 -1.63
CA HIS A 134 -19.75 -24.25 -0.76
C HIS A 134 -19.42 -23.29 0.40
N SER A 135 -19.80 -22.03 0.22
CA SER A 135 -19.68 -20.95 1.20
C SER A 135 -20.82 -21.09 2.21
N VAL A 136 -20.48 -21.16 3.51
CA VAL A 136 -21.46 -21.14 4.61
C VAL A 136 -21.98 -19.72 4.87
N LEU A 137 -21.31 -18.69 4.32
CA LEU A 137 -21.87 -17.36 4.20
C LEU A 137 -22.73 -17.34 2.93
N SER A 138 -24.01 -17.64 3.10
CA SER A 138 -25.01 -17.79 2.04
C SER A 138 -25.32 -16.48 1.30
N SER A 139 -24.91 -15.33 1.84
CA SER A 139 -24.98 -14.01 1.20
C SER A 139 -24.08 -12.99 1.91
N SER A 140 -23.76 -11.87 1.24
CA SER A 140 -23.08 -10.71 1.85
C SER A 140 -23.77 -10.21 3.11
N VAL A 141 -25.10 -10.21 3.05
CA VAL A 141 -25.95 -9.69 4.12
C VAL A 141 -25.78 -10.56 5.36
N ASP A 142 -25.78 -11.88 5.21
CA ASP A 142 -25.58 -12.79 6.35
C ASP A 142 -24.19 -12.60 6.98
N ALA A 143 -23.14 -12.37 6.18
CA ALA A 143 -21.79 -12.13 6.68
C ALA A 143 -21.70 -10.83 7.49
N VAL A 144 -22.29 -9.75 6.98
CA VAL A 144 -22.30 -8.46 7.69
C VAL A 144 -23.16 -8.52 8.95
N GLU A 145 -24.30 -9.20 8.92
CA GLU A 145 -25.14 -9.38 10.13
C GLU A 145 -24.46 -10.25 11.19
N GLN A 146 -23.74 -11.31 10.79
CA GLN A 146 -22.89 -12.06 11.71
C GLN A 146 -21.81 -11.18 12.33
N LEU A 147 -21.15 -10.34 11.52
CA LEU A 147 -20.14 -9.40 11.98
C LEU A 147 -20.68 -8.36 12.97
N LYS A 148 -21.89 -7.83 12.74
CA LYS A 148 -22.58 -6.93 13.69
C LYS A 148 -22.91 -7.63 15.02
N GLY A 149 -23.10 -8.96 15.00
CA GLY A 149 -23.24 -9.76 16.21
C GLY A 149 -21.93 -9.97 16.98
N VAL A 150 -20.79 -9.94 16.28
CA VAL A 150 -19.44 -10.14 16.84
C VAL A 150 -18.83 -8.83 17.32
N LEU A 151 -18.89 -7.78 16.51
CA LEU A 151 -18.24 -6.50 16.78
C LEU A 151 -19.25 -5.44 17.25
N PRO A 152 -18.93 -4.66 18.29
CA PRO A 152 -19.73 -3.49 18.66
C PRO A 152 -19.64 -2.39 17.59
N ASP A 153 -20.60 -1.45 17.59
CA ASP A 153 -20.60 -0.28 16.69
C ASP A 153 -19.40 0.66 16.90
N THR A 154 -18.80 0.62 18.10
CA THR A 154 -17.58 1.35 18.46
C THR A 154 -16.60 0.42 19.17
N LEU A 155 -15.34 0.54 18.80
CA LEU A 155 -14.23 -0.15 19.44
C LEU A 155 -13.36 0.84 20.21
N TYR A 156 -12.72 0.33 21.24
CA TYR A 156 -11.82 1.10 22.08
C TYR A 156 -10.38 0.70 21.77
N GLY A 157 -9.56 1.70 21.46
CA GLY A 157 -8.14 1.52 21.20
C GLY A 157 -7.27 2.12 22.31
N GLN A 158 -6.09 1.53 22.50
CA GLN A 158 -5.03 2.09 23.33
C GLN A 158 -3.73 2.23 22.53
N PRO A 159 -3.05 3.39 22.60
CA PRO A 159 -1.90 3.66 21.75
C PRO A 159 -0.67 2.78 22.05
N ASP A 160 -0.62 2.14 23.22
CA ASP A 160 0.47 1.28 23.69
C ASP A 160 0.30 -0.22 23.33
N GLY A 161 -0.86 -0.63 22.81
CA GLY A 161 -1.11 -1.96 22.22
C GLY A 161 -1.01 -3.17 23.17
N ASN A 162 -0.70 -2.96 24.46
CA ASN A 162 -0.28 -4.04 25.37
C ASN A 162 -1.38 -4.57 26.30
N SER A 163 -2.63 -4.12 26.16
CA SER A 163 -3.71 -4.52 27.06
C SER A 163 -4.68 -5.52 26.42
N GLU A 164 -4.26 -6.77 26.30
CA GLU A 164 -5.23 -7.87 26.07
C GLU A 164 -6.24 -8.02 27.21
N SER A 165 -5.97 -7.45 28.38
CA SER A 165 -6.76 -7.65 29.61
C SER A 165 -7.63 -6.46 30.04
N ALA A 166 -7.76 -5.40 29.25
CA ALA A 166 -8.46 -4.20 29.68
C ALA A 166 -9.73 -3.90 28.87
N VAL A 167 -10.75 -4.76 28.99
CA VAL A 167 -12.13 -4.24 29.05
C VAL A 167 -12.28 -3.68 30.47
N VAL A 168 -11.61 -2.57 30.76
CA VAL A 168 -11.78 -1.88 32.03
C VAL A 168 -13.00 -0.99 31.87
N GLU A 169 -14.07 -1.29 32.62
CA GLU A 169 -15.17 -0.34 32.80
C GLU A 169 -14.59 1.03 33.14
N ALA A 170 -15.04 2.07 32.45
CA ALA A 170 -14.52 3.45 32.52
C ALA A 170 -14.41 4.05 33.95
N SER A 171 -14.90 3.35 34.96
CA SER A 171 -14.95 3.77 36.37
C SER A 171 -13.64 3.57 37.16
N GLN A 172 -12.66 2.79 36.67
CA GLN A 172 -11.47 2.43 37.48
C GLN A 172 -10.15 3.12 37.13
N VAL A 173 -10.15 4.10 36.23
CA VAL A 173 -8.90 4.66 35.68
C VAL A 173 -8.77 6.14 36.02
N GLN A 174 -8.41 6.46 37.27
CA GLN A 174 -8.20 7.85 37.71
C GLN A 174 -6.85 8.45 37.26
N ASP A 175 -5.90 7.65 36.77
CA ASP A 175 -4.55 8.11 36.39
C ASP A 175 -4.14 7.80 34.92
N ALA A 176 -4.91 7.00 34.17
CA ALA A 176 -4.70 6.84 32.72
C ALA A 176 -5.45 7.87 31.86
N SER A 177 -5.88 8.98 32.46
CA SER A 177 -6.42 10.14 31.73
C SER A 177 -5.44 10.74 30.71
N ARG A 178 -4.15 10.38 30.76
CA ARG A 178 -3.14 10.76 29.77
C ARG A 178 -3.06 9.85 28.54
N PHE A 179 -3.72 8.69 28.56
CA PHE A 179 -3.84 7.79 27.43
C PHE A 179 -5.33 7.55 27.20
N ALA A 180 -6.00 8.58 26.68
CA ALA A 180 -7.43 8.52 26.42
C ALA A 180 -7.73 7.32 25.53
N VAL A 181 -8.54 6.40 26.04
CA VAL A 181 -9.16 5.36 25.25
C VAL A 181 -10.09 6.06 24.27
N GLU A 182 -9.81 5.96 22.98
CA GLU A 182 -10.67 6.58 21.97
C GLU A 182 -11.74 5.60 21.51
N GLU A 183 -12.98 6.10 21.43
CA GLU A 183 -14.07 5.42 20.75
C GLU A 183 -13.89 5.58 19.24
N VAL A 184 -13.56 4.47 18.59
CA VAL A 184 -13.34 4.40 17.16
C VAL A 184 -14.56 3.70 16.53
N PRO A 185 -15.32 4.38 15.67
CA PRO A 185 -16.48 3.77 15.01
C PRO A 185 -16.06 2.59 14.13
N VAL A 186 -16.95 1.62 13.99
CA VAL A 186 -16.80 0.47 13.09
C VAL A 186 -17.70 0.65 11.87
N GLU A 187 -17.13 0.54 10.68
CA GLU A 187 -17.84 0.56 9.40
C GLU A 187 -17.64 -0.76 8.67
N TYR A 188 -18.73 -1.28 8.08
CA TYR A 188 -18.72 -2.53 7.32
C TYR A 188 -18.79 -2.25 5.81
N ALA A 189 -17.99 -2.99 5.05
CA ALA A 189 -17.99 -3.00 3.60
C ALA A 189 -17.98 -4.44 3.07
N VAL A 190 -18.57 -4.64 1.89
CA VAL A 190 -18.56 -5.93 1.18
C VAL A 190 -17.80 -5.74 -0.13
N GLY A 191 -16.64 -6.38 -0.28
CA GLY A 191 -15.83 -6.40 -1.49
C GLY A 191 -16.27 -7.47 -2.48
N ASN A 192 -16.45 -7.13 -3.75
CA ASN A 192 -16.76 -8.00 -4.87
C ASN A 192 -15.69 -7.79 -5.94
N SER A 193 -15.08 -8.86 -6.45
CA SER A 193 -14.27 -8.73 -7.65
C SER A 193 -15.19 -8.42 -8.86
N SER A 194 -15.06 -7.22 -9.44
CA SER A 194 -15.72 -6.85 -10.70
C SER A 194 -14.72 -6.84 -11.86
N PRO A 195 -15.11 -7.31 -13.07
CA PRO A 195 -14.41 -6.99 -14.30
C PRO A 195 -14.50 -5.48 -14.63
N GLU A 196 -13.58 -4.99 -15.46
CA GLU A 196 -12.84 -3.72 -15.28
C GLU A 196 -12.91 -2.77 -16.51
N ASP A 197 -13.04 -1.44 -16.35
CA ASP A 197 -12.90 -0.43 -17.44
C ASP A 197 -11.81 0.63 -17.14
N ASP A 198 -11.56 1.76 -17.83
CA ASP A 198 -10.27 2.53 -17.68
C ASP A 198 -10.37 4.04 -17.34
N CYS A 199 -9.53 4.52 -16.41
CA CYS A 199 -9.20 5.94 -16.28
C CYS A 199 -8.46 6.42 -17.54
N LYS A 200 -9.18 7.20 -18.35
CA LYS A 200 -8.95 7.52 -19.77
C LYS A 200 -9.49 6.43 -20.68
N SER A 201 -10.72 6.64 -21.12
CA SER A 201 -11.36 5.94 -22.24
C SER A 201 -10.58 6.17 -23.55
N HIS A 202 -9.49 5.44 -23.76
CA HIS A 202 -9.08 5.07 -25.09
C HIS A 202 -9.39 3.59 -25.20
N ASN A 203 -10.32 3.25 -26.10
CA ASN A 203 -10.87 1.91 -26.30
C ASN A 203 -9.83 0.84 -26.72
N ASP A 204 -8.53 1.18 -26.72
CA ASP A 204 -7.42 0.31 -27.08
C ASP A 204 -6.49 0.16 -25.86
N CYS A 205 -6.82 -0.77 -24.96
CA CYS A 205 -6.20 -1.01 -23.65
C CYS A 205 -4.70 -1.44 -23.68
N CYS A 206 -4.01 -1.31 -24.82
CA CYS A 206 -2.59 -1.63 -25.00
C CYS A 206 -1.83 -0.54 -25.80
N ASP A 207 -2.53 0.27 -26.59
CA ASP A 207 -1.90 1.28 -27.47
C ASP A 207 -1.32 2.48 -26.71
N PHE A 208 -1.87 2.77 -25.52
CA PHE A 208 -1.47 3.93 -24.71
C PHE A 208 0.03 3.87 -24.35
N TYR A 209 0.50 2.71 -23.90
CA TYR A 209 1.91 2.53 -23.51
C TYR A 209 2.83 2.18 -24.68
N GLU A 210 2.37 1.41 -25.67
CA GLU A 210 3.15 1.09 -26.88
C GLU A 210 3.62 2.36 -27.62
N ARG A 211 2.89 3.48 -27.49
CA ARG A 211 3.21 4.75 -28.15
C ARG A 211 3.82 5.83 -27.24
N GLN A 212 3.56 5.83 -25.93
CA GLN A 212 3.85 7.01 -25.09
C GLN A 212 4.92 6.83 -24.03
N TYR A 213 5.17 5.61 -23.56
CA TYR A 213 6.09 5.36 -22.44
C TYR A 213 7.11 4.23 -22.74
N ARG A 214 7.20 3.89 -24.02
CA ARG A 214 8.17 2.96 -24.57
C ARG A 214 9.57 3.57 -24.45
N ILE A 215 10.53 2.73 -24.15
CA ILE A 215 11.92 3.03 -24.44
C ILE A 215 12.07 2.99 -25.96
N GLU A 216 12.16 4.15 -26.61
CA GLU A 216 12.62 4.19 -28.00
C GLU A 216 13.95 3.46 -28.07
N SER A 217 14.12 2.56 -29.04
CA SER A 217 15.21 1.58 -29.17
C SER A 217 16.64 2.15 -29.14
N ALA A 218 16.78 3.47 -29.04
CA ALA A 218 18.04 4.19 -28.90
C ALA A 218 18.42 4.52 -27.44
N THR A 219 17.52 4.38 -26.47
CA THR A 219 17.83 4.66 -25.06
C THR A 219 17.91 3.37 -24.27
N THR A 220 18.92 3.20 -23.44
CA THR A 220 19.05 2.03 -22.56
C THR A 220 18.46 2.28 -21.17
N ARG A 221 17.69 3.35 -20.99
CA ARG A 221 17.18 3.81 -19.69
C ARG A 221 15.75 3.32 -19.48
N ILE A 222 15.53 2.48 -18.47
CA ILE A 222 14.22 1.91 -18.15
C ILE A 222 13.60 2.66 -16.96
N PRO A 223 12.57 3.50 -17.14
CA PRO A 223 11.94 4.18 -16.01
C PRO A 223 10.99 3.26 -15.22
N SER A 224 10.74 3.62 -13.96
CA SER A 224 9.67 2.99 -13.16
C SER A 224 8.29 3.34 -13.72
N GLY A 225 7.29 2.52 -13.45
CA GLY A 225 5.93 2.72 -13.97
C GLY A 225 5.84 2.50 -15.48
N THR A 226 6.74 1.72 -16.07
CA THR A 226 6.67 1.36 -17.50
C THR A 226 6.02 0.01 -17.72
N TYR A 227 5.48 -0.22 -18.91
CA TYR A 227 4.95 -1.53 -19.29
C TYR A 227 6.03 -2.61 -19.18
N MET A 228 5.62 -3.78 -18.71
CA MET A 228 6.37 -5.02 -18.90
C MET A 228 5.45 -6.18 -19.31
N SER A 229 6.04 -7.15 -19.98
CA SER A 229 5.47 -8.48 -20.19
C SER A 229 6.47 -9.53 -19.69
N VAL A 230 5.94 -10.65 -19.23
CA VAL A 230 6.73 -11.78 -18.74
C VAL A 230 6.58 -12.94 -19.72
N GLU A 231 7.67 -13.64 -19.99
CA GLU A 231 7.66 -14.83 -20.83
C GLU A 231 6.86 -15.95 -20.14
N ARG A 232 5.85 -16.46 -20.85
CA ARG A 232 4.85 -17.41 -20.39
C ARG A 232 4.66 -18.49 -21.44
N SER A 233 5.02 -19.73 -21.13
CA SER A 233 4.88 -20.88 -22.04
C SER A 233 5.41 -20.64 -23.47
N GLY A 234 6.52 -19.91 -23.61
CA GLY A 234 7.15 -19.56 -24.89
C GLY A 234 6.51 -18.40 -25.65
N SER A 235 5.65 -17.62 -25.00
CA SER A 235 5.01 -16.42 -25.54
C SER A 235 5.06 -15.25 -24.55
N TRP A 236 5.07 -14.02 -25.05
CA TRP A 236 5.01 -12.83 -24.20
C TRP A 236 3.55 -12.52 -23.89
N ASN A 237 3.06 -13.07 -22.79
CA ASN A 237 1.68 -12.88 -22.35
C ASN A 237 1.65 -12.11 -21.01
N GLY A 238 0.53 -11.42 -20.78
CA GLY A 238 0.34 -10.61 -19.60
C GLY A 238 0.82 -9.17 -19.78
N VAL A 239 -0.08 -8.25 -19.45
CA VAL A 239 0.20 -6.82 -19.31
C VAL A 239 0.44 -6.57 -17.84
N SER A 240 1.55 -5.92 -17.51
CA SER A 240 1.86 -5.50 -16.15
C SER A 240 2.77 -4.29 -16.16
N THR A 241 3.11 -3.77 -14.99
CA THR A 241 3.88 -2.54 -14.83
C THR A 241 5.13 -2.79 -14.00
N LEU A 242 6.27 -2.27 -14.43
CA LEU A 242 7.47 -2.19 -13.60
C LEU A 242 7.22 -1.23 -12.44
N GLY A 243 7.45 -1.68 -11.22
CA GLY A 243 7.38 -0.86 -10.02
C GLY A 243 8.65 -0.03 -9.84
N ALA A 244 9.04 0.16 -8.59
CA ALA A 244 10.22 0.93 -8.25
C ALA A 244 11.52 0.23 -8.66
N ARG A 245 12.51 1.02 -9.07
CA ARG A 245 13.90 0.58 -9.13
C ARG A 245 14.38 0.18 -7.73
N VAL A 246 15.05 -0.95 -7.65
CA VAL A 246 15.66 -1.45 -6.41
C VAL A 246 17.07 -1.99 -6.66
N TYR A 247 17.85 -2.07 -5.58
CA TYR A 247 19.07 -2.84 -5.47
C TYR A 247 18.79 -4.06 -4.57
N SER A 248 19.04 -5.27 -5.08
CA SER A 248 18.93 -6.50 -4.28
C SER A 248 20.21 -6.74 -3.50
N LYS A 249 20.11 -6.78 -2.17
CA LYS A 249 21.25 -7.14 -1.31
C LYS A 249 21.56 -8.64 -1.41
N GLN A 250 20.54 -9.45 -1.67
CA GLN A 250 20.68 -10.89 -1.85
C GLN A 250 21.44 -11.23 -3.13
N HIS A 251 21.11 -10.56 -4.24
CA HIS A 251 21.69 -10.85 -5.56
C HIS A 251 22.83 -9.90 -5.94
N ASN A 252 23.06 -8.84 -5.15
CA ASN A 252 24.07 -7.80 -5.40
C ASN A 252 23.92 -7.16 -6.79
N SER A 253 22.67 -6.89 -7.18
CA SER A 253 22.33 -6.39 -8.52
C SER A 253 21.16 -5.40 -8.49
N PHE A 254 21.09 -4.55 -9.52
CA PHE A 254 19.98 -3.63 -9.71
C PHE A 254 18.85 -4.29 -10.50
N GLY A 255 17.64 -3.79 -10.26
CA GLY A 255 16.46 -4.30 -10.92
C GLY A 255 15.21 -3.52 -10.59
N PHE A 256 14.08 -4.19 -10.72
CA PHE A 256 12.76 -3.65 -10.40
C PHE A 256 12.01 -4.59 -9.46
N VAL A 257 11.10 -4.02 -8.69
CA VAL A 257 10.04 -4.80 -8.05
C VAL A 257 8.76 -4.70 -8.87
N SER A 258 7.96 -5.74 -8.82
CA SER A 258 6.61 -5.76 -9.40
C SER A 258 5.77 -6.84 -8.72
N THR A 259 4.57 -7.10 -9.22
CA THR A 259 3.66 -8.13 -8.67
C THR A 259 4.03 -9.53 -9.14
N ALA A 260 3.95 -10.49 -8.25
CA ALA A 260 4.28 -11.88 -8.55
C ALA A 260 3.25 -12.53 -9.47
N HIS A 261 1.94 -12.26 -9.31
CA HIS A 261 0.89 -12.85 -10.16
C HIS A 261 1.10 -12.58 -11.66
N SER A 262 1.84 -11.51 -11.99
CA SER A 262 2.25 -11.18 -13.36
C SER A 262 3.24 -12.19 -13.95
N ALA A 263 3.87 -13.03 -13.15
CA ALA A 263 4.83 -14.04 -13.59
C ALA A 263 4.26 -15.46 -13.75
N TYR A 264 3.01 -15.74 -13.34
CA TYR A 264 2.46 -17.10 -13.40
C TYR A 264 1.53 -17.34 -14.58
N ASP A 265 1.51 -18.57 -15.07
CA ASP A 265 0.49 -19.09 -15.96
C ASP A 265 -0.68 -19.68 -15.17
N GLU A 266 -1.85 -19.81 -15.82
CA GLU A 266 -3.04 -20.42 -15.20
C GLU A 266 -2.80 -21.87 -14.76
N ASP A 267 -1.85 -22.56 -15.41
CA ASP A 267 -1.46 -23.95 -15.13
C ASP A 267 -0.30 -24.07 -14.13
N ASP A 268 0.23 -22.96 -13.60
CA ASP A 268 1.33 -22.99 -12.65
C ASP A 268 0.84 -23.32 -11.23
N ASP A 269 1.07 -24.57 -10.79
CA ASP A 269 0.76 -25.02 -9.42
C ASP A 269 1.86 -24.68 -8.39
N ASP A 270 3.04 -24.23 -8.82
CA ASP A 270 4.17 -23.88 -7.94
C ASP A 270 4.26 -22.35 -7.76
N PRO A 271 4.23 -21.83 -6.51
CA PRO A 271 4.46 -20.41 -6.24
C PRO A 271 5.86 -19.91 -6.65
N ASN A 272 6.74 -20.75 -7.19
CA ASN A 272 8.02 -20.37 -7.77
C ASN A 272 8.11 -20.61 -9.28
N ALA A 273 7.04 -21.03 -9.95
CA ALA A 273 7.04 -21.29 -11.40
C ALA A 273 7.42 -20.05 -12.24
N GLY A 274 7.25 -18.85 -11.66
CA GLY A 274 7.69 -17.60 -12.27
C GLY A 274 9.21 -17.37 -12.26
N LEU A 275 9.99 -18.10 -11.45
CA LEU A 275 11.44 -17.88 -11.34
C LEU A 275 12.16 -18.24 -12.64
N GLY A 276 13.09 -17.37 -13.05
CA GLY A 276 13.85 -17.55 -14.28
C GLY A 276 13.13 -17.11 -15.56
N ARG A 277 11.83 -16.78 -15.48
CA ARG A 277 11.09 -16.21 -16.62
C ARG A 277 11.69 -14.87 -17.02
N LYS A 278 11.77 -14.65 -18.33
CA LYS A 278 12.27 -13.39 -18.89
C LYS A 278 11.22 -12.31 -18.80
N VAL A 279 11.68 -11.08 -18.64
CA VAL A 279 10.85 -9.87 -18.62
C VAL A 279 11.29 -8.98 -19.76
N ALA A 280 10.34 -8.51 -20.56
CA ALA A 280 10.59 -7.63 -21.69
C ALA A 280 9.63 -6.44 -21.67
N GLN A 281 9.98 -5.42 -22.45
CA GLN A 281 9.02 -4.42 -22.91
C GLN A 281 8.44 -4.84 -24.27
N PRO A 282 7.32 -4.25 -24.74
CA PRO A 282 6.72 -4.63 -26.01
C PRO A 282 7.73 -4.48 -27.15
N HIS A 283 7.87 -5.53 -27.96
CA HIS A 283 8.74 -5.57 -29.13
C HIS A 283 10.24 -5.36 -28.87
N ASN A 284 10.70 -5.53 -27.63
CA ASN A 284 12.11 -5.42 -27.26
C ASN A 284 12.68 -6.79 -26.86
N GLU A 285 14.01 -6.89 -26.89
CA GLU A 285 14.73 -7.98 -26.23
C GLU A 285 14.39 -8.01 -24.73
N PRO A 286 14.51 -9.18 -24.06
CA PRO A 286 14.43 -9.26 -22.62
C PRO A 286 15.30 -8.21 -21.93
N ILE A 287 14.68 -7.46 -21.01
CA ILE A 287 15.37 -6.46 -20.19
C ILE A 287 15.88 -7.08 -18.88
N GLY A 288 15.31 -8.21 -18.46
CA GLY A 288 15.64 -8.83 -17.19
C GLY A 288 15.04 -10.22 -17.00
N THR A 289 15.29 -10.77 -15.83
CA THR A 289 14.85 -12.09 -15.38
C THR A 289 14.23 -12.01 -13.99
N VAL A 290 13.14 -12.74 -13.76
CA VAL A 290 12.56 -12.88 -12.42
C VAL A 290 13.49 -13.72 -11.53
N ARG A 291 13.99 -13.16 -10.43
CA ARG A 291 15.00 -13.79 -9.56
C ARG A 291 14.54 -14.13 -8.17
N SER A 292 13.59 -13.39 -7.64
CA SER A 292 12.95 -13.71 -6.37
C SER A 292 11.45 -13.51 -6.52
N ILE A 293 10.69 -14.40 -5.91
CA ILE A 293 9.26 -14.24 -5.76
C ILE A 293 8.91 -14.47 -4.29
N ARG A 294 8.06 -13.61 -3.78
CA ARG A 294 7.28 -13.84 -2.57
C ARG A 294 5.84 -13.83 -3.02
N ASN A 295 5.35 -15.04 -3.29
CA ASN A 295 3.95 -15.26 -3.57
C ASN A 295 3.42 -16.24 -2.55
N TYR A 296 2.53 -15.75 -1.70
CA TYR A 296 1.79 -16.61 -0.82
C TYR A 296 0.47 -16.98 -1.50
N GLN A 297 0.55 -17.95 -2.42
CA GLN A 297 -0.64 -18.68 -2.84
C GLN A 297 -0.92 -19.73 -1.78
N ARG A 298 -1.69 -19.39 -0.74
CA ARG A 298 -2.35 -20.47 -0.01
C ARG A 298 -3.44 -20.97 -0.97
N GLN A 299 -3.39 -22.25 -1.32
CA GLN A 299 -4.36 -22.94 -2.19
C GLN A 299 -5.83 -22.86 -1.66
N ASP A 300 -5.99 -22.27 -0.48
CA ASP A 300 -7.19 -22.05 0.31
C ASP A 300 -7.36 -20.62 0.87
N SER A 301 -6.43 -19.67 0.67
CA SER A 301 -6.59 -18.29 1.14
C SER A 301 -7.19 -17.39 0.06
N VAL A 302 -8.18 -16.60 0.46
CA VAL A 302 -8.69 -15.49 -0.33
C VAL A 302 -7.72 -14.32 -0.12
N GLY A 303 -6.97 -13.97 -1.17
CA GLY A 303 -5.95 -12.91 -1.15
C GLY A 303 -4.51 -13.44 -1.27
N TYR A 304 -3.65 -12.63 -1.90
CA TYR A 304 -2.21 -12.85 -2.00
C TYR A 304 -1.50 -11.86 -1.05
N PRO A 305 -1.34 -12.17 0.26
CA PRO A 305 -0.73 -11.21 1.20
C PRO A 305 0.73 -10.92 0.84
N GLU A 306 1.36 -11.83 0.10
CA GLU A 306 2.62 -11.60 -0.57
C GLU A 306 2.39 -11.81 -2.05
N ASP A 307 2.52 -10.73 -2.83
CA ASP A 307 2.39 -10.74 -4.28
C ASP A 307 3.43 -9.81 -4.87
N MET A 308 4.68 -10.19 -4.68
CA MET A 308 5.82 -9.36 -5.06
C MET A 308 6.93 -10.20 -5.67
N MET A 309 7.56 -9.65 -6.71
CA MET A 309 8.72 -10.24 -7.34
C MET A 309 9.82 -9.21 -7.53
N TYR A 310 11.05 -9.71 -7.57
CA TYR A 310 12.23 -8.97 -7.96
C TYR A 310 12.69 -9.43 -9.35
N ILE A 311 12.84 -8.46 -10.24
CA ILE A 311 13.33 -8.62 -11.61
C ILE A 311 14.76 -8.07 -11.66
N GLU A 312 15.74 -8.95 -11.85
CA GLU A 312 17.12 -8.55 -12.11
C GLU A 312 17.28 -8.13 -13.56
N LEU A 313 18.04 -7.08 -13.85
CA LEU A 313 18.35 -6.69 -15.23
C LEU A 313 19.43 -7.61 -15.81
N ASP A 314 19.20 -8.08 -17.04
CA ASP A 314 20.05 -9.08 -17.69
C ASP A 314 21.29 -8.48 -18.37
N ASN A 315 21.27 -7.17 -18.65
CA ASN A 315 22.31 -6.48 -19.40
C ASN A 315 22.70 -5.18 -18.71
N ASP A 316 24.00 -5.00 -18.51
CA ASP A 316 24.61 -3.77 -17.98
C ASP A 316 24.39 -2.56 -18.89
N GLU A 317 24.01 -2.76 -20.15
CA GLU A 317 23.61 -1.67 -21.03
C GLU A 317 22.30 -1.04 -20.56
N TYR A 318 21.37 -1.83 -20.02
CA TYR A 318 20.12 -1.34 -19.47
C TYR A 318 20.33 -0.75 -18.07
N TYR A 319 19.86 0.49 -17.90
CA TYR A 319 20.01 1.24 -16.67
C TYR A 319 18.63 1.57 -16.12
N PRO A 320 18.29 1.10 -14.91
CA PRO A 320 17.04 1.47 -14.29
C PRO A 320 17.11 2.94 -13.93
N PHE A 321 16.17 3.73 -14.47
CA PHE A 321 16.17 5.16 -14.38
C PHE A 321 15.36 5.57 -13.15
N SER A 322 15.91 6.43 -12.29
CA SER A 322 15.26 6.95 -11.08
C SER A 322 14.21 8.02 -11.38
N LYS A 323 13.49 7.82 -12.48
CA LYS A 323 12.38 8.66 -12.88
C LYS A 323 11.19 7.79 -13.24
N LEU A 324 10.03 8.39 -13.05
CA LEU A 324 8.78 7.83 -13.49
C LEU A 324 8.69 7.93 -15.01
N ALA A 325 8.11 6.91 -15.65
CA ALA A 325 7.87 6.96 -17.09
C ALA A 325 6.95 8.17 -17.40
N GLU A 326 7.08 8.79 -18.58
CA GLU A 326 6.30 9.98 -18.99
C GLU A 326 5.53 9.76 -20.31
N GLN A 327 4.37 10.42 -20.46
CA GLN A 327 3.43 10.26 -21.57
C GLN A 327 3.86 11.08 -22.81
N GLY A 328 4.54 10.47 -23.78
CA GLY A 328 4.61 10.95 -25.17
C GLY A 328 5.80 11.84 -25.58
N THR A 329 5.99 11.93 -26.90
CA THR A 329 7.18 12.31 -27.70
C THR A 329 7.71 13.74 -27.58
N ASN A 330 7.25 14.55 -26.62
CA ASN A 330 7.65 15.96 -26.52
C ASN A 330 8.36 16.25 -25.19
N GLY A 331 9.65 15.93 -25.17
CA GLY A 331 10.66 16.65 -24.40
C GLY A 331 10.63 16.43 -22.89
N ALA A 332 11.52 15.55 -22.41
CA ALA A 332 12.48 15.63 -21.30
C ALA A 332 12.27 16.53 -20.04
N ASP A 333 11.30 17.45 -19.98
CA ASP A 333 11.29 18.56 -19.03
C ASP A 333 10.36 18.37 -17.82
N ARG A 334 9.55 17.30 -17.75
CA ARG A 334 8.72 17.01 -16.57
C ARG A 334 8.76 15.55 -16.10
N GLN A 335 9.90 14.89 -16.27
CA GLN A 335 10.10 13.58 -15.69
C GLN A 335 10.20 13.68 -14.16
N TYR A 336 9.14 13.22 -13.49
CA TYR A 336 9.08 13.11 -12.03
C TYR A 336 10.25 12.28 -11.51
N LYS A 337 10.99 12.85 -10.55
CA LYS A 337 12.12 12.18 -9.93
C LYS A 337 11.60 11.28 -8.82
N LEU A 338 12.12 10.06 -8.81
CA LEU A 338 11.94 9.12 -7.71
C LEU A 338 13.23 9.15 -6.90
N GLY A 339 13.15 9.42 -5.61
CA GLY A 339 14.35 9.55 -4.77
C GLY A 339 14.16 9.22 -3.30
N SER A 340 12.94 8.86 -2.91
CA SER A 340 12.59 8.65 -1.52
C SER A 340 11.47 7.62 -1.40
N ILE A 341 11.42 6.97 -0.24
CA ILE A 341 10.31 6.13 0.20
C ILE A 341 9.45 6.92 1.19
N LEU A 342 8.14 6.80 1.09
CA LEU A 342 7.20 7.27 2.10
C LEU A 342 7.40 6.46 3.39
N GLY A 343 7.59 7.11 4.54
CA GLY A 343 7.68 6.42 5.81
C GLY A 343 6.36 5.75 6.19
N ARG A 344 6.42 4.59 6.86
CA ARG A 344 5.22 3.85 7.28
C ARG A 344 4.36 4.70 8.21
N ASP A 345 5.01 5.42 9.11
CA ASP A 345 4.38 6.42 9.98
C ASP A 345 3.57 7.44 9.19
N ARG A 346 4.14 8.01 8.12
CA ARG A 346 3.48 8.99 7.25
C ARG A 346 2.33 8.38 6.45
N LEU A 347 2.46 7.13 6.01
CA LEU A 347 1.36 6.37 5.39
C LEU A 347 0.19 6.18 6.38
N ARG A 348 0.49 5.91 7.65
CA ARG A 348 -0.54 5.64 8.67
C ARG A 348 -1.20 6.92 9.22
N ASP A 349 -0.47 8.02 9.24
CA ASP A 349 -0.93 9.37 9.62
C ASP A 349 -1.51 10.17 8.44
N PHE A 350 -1.85 9.47 7.36
CA PHE A 350 -2.34 10.12 6.15
C PHE A 350 -3.62 10.89 6.41
N GLU A 351 -3.74 12.09 5.83
CA GLU A 351 -4.91 12.93 5.92
C GLU A 351 -5.84 12.71 4.73
N ALA A 352 -7.14 12.87 4.93
CA ALA A 352 -8.15 12.60 3.91
C ALA A 352 -8.02 13.46 2.64
N ASP A 353 -7.23 14.53 2.67
CA ASP A 353 -7.05 15.49 1.57
C ASP A 353 -5.81 15.24 0.70
N LYS A 354 -4.96 14.28 1.06
CA LYS A 354 -3.81 13.91 0.23
C LYS A 354 -4.22 12.88 -0.82
N GLU A 355 -3.70 13.06 -2.03
CA GLU A 355 -3.93 12.12 -3.15
C GLU A 355 -2.66 11.29 -3.41
N PHE A 356 -2.87 10.00 -3.63
CA PHE A 356 -1.88 9.11 -4.21
C PHE A 356 -1.90 9.22 -5.73
N ILE A 357 -0.72 9.19 -6.32
CA ILE A 357 -0.51 9.02 -7.75
C ILE A 357 -0.26 7.52 -7.99
N GLN A 358 -1.18 6.86 -8.68
CA GLN A 358 -0.98 5.53 -9.23
C GLN A 358 -0.45 5.66 -10.66
N GLN A 359 0.59 4.92 -11.01
CA GLN A 359 1.00 4.75 -12.40
C GLN A 359 0.96 3.28 -12.81
N GLY A 360 0.21 2.96 -13.87
CA GLY A 360 0.08 1.62 -14.42
C GLY A 360 0.17 1.59 -15.94
N ALA A 361 0.53 0.44 -16.49
CA ALA A 361 0.73 0.23 -17.92
C ALA A 361 -0.57 0.34 -18.74
N ARG A 362 -1.73 0.15 -18.10
CA ARG A 362 -3.03 0.28 -18.77
C ARG A 362 -3.62 1.67 -18.61
N THR A 363 -3.78 2.14 -17.37
CA THR A 363 -4.48 3.40 -17.08
C THR A 363 -3.58 4.64 -17.11
N GLY A 364 -2.27 4.46 -17.30
CA GLY A 364 -1.33 5.56 -17.23
C GLY A 364 -1.21 6.09 -15.81
N ARG A 365 -1.28 7.42 -15.66
CA ARG A 365 -1.14 8.10 -14.36
C ARG A 365 -2.49 8.60 -13.86
N CYS A 366 -2.89 8.15 -12.68
CA CYS A 366 -4.15 8.50 -12.03
C CYS A 366 -3.90 9.08 -10.63
N ARG A 367 -4.72 10.04 -10.20
CA ARG A 367 -4.78 10.48 -8.80
C ARG A 367 -5.94 9.76 -8.09
N ARG A 368 -5.69 9.33 -6.85
CA ARG A 368 -6.56 8.45 -6.05
C ARG A 368 -6.50 8.87 -4.58
N GLU A 369 -7.62 8.83 -3.88
CA GLU A 369 -7.63 9.07 -2.43
C GLU A 369 -7.31 7.77 -1.68
N LEU A 370 -6.62 7.86 -0.55
CA LEU A 370 -6.44 6.72 0.34
C LEU A 370 -7.78 6.33 0.96
N TYR A 371 -8.21 5.10 0.71
CA TYR A 371 -9.43 4.56 1.29
C TYR A 371 -9.18 3.99 2.69
N GLU A 372 -8.22 3.08 2.83
CA GLU A 372 -7.78 2.54 4.12
C GLU A 372 -6.33 2.04 4.06
N VAL A 373 -5.78 1.80 5.24
CA VAL A 373 -4.55 1.03 5.43
C VAL A 373 -4.88 -0.17 6.30
N ASN A 374 -4.65 -1.38 5.77
CA ASN A 374 -4.80 -2.61 6.56
C ASN A 374 -3.45 -2.98 7.15
N GLU A 375 -3.40 -3.12 8.48
CA GLU A 375 -2.24 -3.67 9.18
C GLU A 375 -2.51 -5.15 9.40
N ASP A 376 -1.82 -6.01 8.66
CA ASP A 376 -1.80 -7.45 8.95
C ASP A 376 -0.43 -7.84 9.52
N SER A 377 -0.38 -9.00 10.16
CA SER A 377 0.83 -9.72 10.53
C SER A 377 1.84 -9.85 9.39
N ASP A 378 1.37 -9.84 8.15
CA ASP A 378 2.19 -9.94 6.95
C ASP A 378 2.61 -8.57 6.38
N GLY A 379 2.15 -7.43 6.90
CA GLY A 379 2.56 -6.10 6.42
C GLY A 379 1.42 -5.11 6.28
N ASP A 380 1.74 -3.91 5.78
CA ASP A 380 0.76 -2.87 5.50
C ASP A 380 0.29 -2.98 4.04
N GLU A 381 -1.03 -3.09 3.88
CA GLU A 381 -1.71 -2.99 2.59
C GLU A 381 -2.26 -1.57 2.41
N ILE A 382 -2.00 -1.00 1.25
CA ILE A 382 -2.49 0.32 0.84
C ILE A 382 -3.74 0.11 -0.02
N VAL A 383 -4.87 0.63 0.43
CA VAL A 383 -6.11 0.56 -0.33
C VAL A 383 -6.47 1.97 -0.80
N LEU A 384 -6.47 2.16 -2.11
CA LEU A 384 -6.84 3.43 -2.74
C LEU A 384 -8.27 3.37 -3.28
N SER A 385 -9.04 4.44 -3.08
CA SER A 385 -10.33 4.60 -3.76
C SER A 385 -10.15 4.68 -5.27
N ARG A 386 -11.09 4.13 -6.02
CA ARG A 386 -11.09 4.12 -7.49
C ARG A 386 -12.49 4.40 -8.03
N PRO A 387 -12.59 5.06 -9.20
CA PRO A 387 -13.80 5.03 -10.00
C PRO A 387 -14.05 3.59 -10.46
N ASN A 388 -15.27 3.31 -10.91
CA ASN A 388 -15.72 1.97 -11.33
C ASN A 388 -15.03 1.41 -12.59
N GLU A 389 -13.95 2.05 -13.01
CA GLU A 389 -13.41 2.02 -14.35
C GLU A 389 -11.88 1.95 -14.24
N ASP A 390 -11.30 0.96 -13.54
CA ASP A 390 -9.88 0.66 -13.79
C ASP A 390 -9.57 -0.83 -14.05
N GLY A 391 -8.97 -1.08 -15.21
CA GLY A 391 -8.48 -2.33 -15.75
C GLY A 391 -7.34 -3.05 -15.03
N GLY A 392 -7.21 -4.34 -15.34
CA GLY A 392 -6.06 -5.21 -15.10
C GLY A 392 -4.94 -4.85 -16.07
N GLY A 393 -3.70 -5.02 -15.63
CA GLY A 393 -2.51 -4.55 -16.34
C GLY A 393 -1.78 -3.41 -15.63
N ASN A 394 -2.39 -2.81 -14.62
CA ASN A 394 -1.72 -1.85 -13.74
C ASN A 394 -0.89 -2.52 -12.63
N SER A 395 -1.00 -3.84 -12.50
CA SER A 395 -0.31 -4.63 -11.49
C SER A 395 1.19 -4.32 -11.49
N GLY A 396 1.78 -4.21 -10.30
CA GLY A 396 3.16 -3.79 -10.11
C GLY A 396 3.43 -2.29 -10.25
N GLY A 397 2.44 -1.52 -10.71
CA GLY A 397 2.59 -0.08 -10.96
C GLY A 397 2.80 0.71 -9.68
N PRO A 398 3.73 1.68 -9.63
CA PRO A 398 4.05 2.36 -8.37
C PRO A 398 2.89 3.23 -7.86
N TYR A 399 2.71 3.20 -6.54
CA TYR A 399 1.96 4.20 -5.79
C TYR A 399 2.92 5.26 -5.27
N LEU A 400 2.59 6.52 -5.53
CA LEU A 400 3.47 7.66 -5.31
C LEU A 400 2.71 8.75 -4.57
N ILE A 401 3.42 9.61 -3.85
CA ILE A 401 2.89 10.82 -3.25
C ILE A 401 3.85 11.97 -3.50
N GLU A 402 3.33 13.17 -3.69
CA GLU A 402 4.14 14.39 -3.80
C GLU A 402 4.77 14.71 -2.42
N ASP A 403 6.08 14.99 -2.38
CA ASP A 403 6.73 15.43 -1.16
C ASP A 403 6.42 16.91 -0.91
N ASP A 404 5.90 17.24 0.26
CA ASP A 404 5.50 18.63 0.59
C ASP A 404 6.72 19.60 0.55
N ASP A 405 7.93 19.08 0.73
CA ASP A 405 9.17 19.88 0.77
C ASP A 405 10.05 19.77 -0.49
N SER A 406 9.64 19.01 -1.51
CA SER A 406 10.43 18.87 -2.73
C SER A 406 9.61 18.50 -3.96
N ASP A 407 10.14 18.79 -5.16
CA ASP A 407 9.54 18.34 -6.42
C ASP A 407 9.74 16.83 -6.70
N ASP A 408 10.28 16.08 -5.72
CA ASP A 408 10.48 14.63 -5.84
C ASP A 408 9.18 13.90 -5.44
N LEU A 409 8.91 12.74 -6.06
CA LEU A 409 7.84 11.84 -5.61
C LEU A 409 8.40 10.83 -4.61
N LEU A 410 7.63 10.58 -3.55
CA LEU A 410 7.90 9.51 -2.60
C LEU A 410 7.19 8.25 -3.07
N ILE A 411 7.90 7.12 -3.09
CA ILE A 411 7.30 5.81 -3.38
C ILE A 411 6.65 5.29 -2.12
N ALA A 412 5.36 4.97 -2.19
CA ALA A 412 4.62 4.37 -1.11
C ALA A 412 4.44 2.87 -1.26
N GLY A 413 4.32 2.37 -2.49
CA GLY A 413 4.02 0.95 -2.72
C GLY A 413 3.95 0.59 -4.20
N ILE A 414 3.43 -0.59 -4.47
CA ILE A 414 3.05 -1.04 -5.82
C ILE A 414 1.59 -1.49 -5.83
N HIS A 415 0.90 -1.25 -6.93
CA HIS A 415 -0.44 -1.75 -7.18
C HIS A 415 -0.42 -3.27 -7.26
N GLN A 416 -1.36 -3.91 -6.59
CA GLN A 416 -1.52 -5.34 -6.59
C GLN A 416 -2.67 -5.74 -7.52
N HIS A 417 -3.92 -5.42 -7.14
CA HIS A 417 -5.11 -5.71 -7.93
C HIS A 417 -6.26 -4.74 -7.59
N GLY A 418 -7.41 -4.91 -8.25
CA GLY A 418 -8.66 -4.21 -7.93
C GLY A 418 -9.66 -5.04 -7.16
N ASP A 419 -10.58 -4.34 -6.49
CA ASP A 419 -11.76 -4.91 -5.80
C ASP A 419 -12.91 -3.86 -5.79
N THR A 420 -14.17 -4.29 -5.77
CA THR A 420 -15.37 -3.41 -5.73
C THR A 420 -16.05 -3.50 -4.37
N ARG A 421 -16.03 -2.43 -3.57
CA ARG A 421 -16.62 -2.43 -2.22
C ARG A 421 -17.99 -1.77 -2.17
N THR A 422 -18.94 -2.39 -1.48
CA THR A 422 -20.30 -1.86 -1.26
C THR A 422 -20.52 -1.62 0.23
N HIS A 423 -20.93 -0.39 0.58
CA HIS A 423 -21.14 -0.03 1.99
C HIS A 423 -22.52 -0.44 2.49
N GLU A 424 -22.55 -1.18 3.59
CA GLU A 424 -23.74 -1.31 4.42
C GLU A 424 -23.76 -0.17 5.44
N LEU A 425 -24.33 0.99 5.08
CA LEU A 425 -24.52 2.05 6.06
C LEU A 425 -25.64 1.64 7.04
N PRO A 426 -25.39 1.53 8.35
CA PRO A 426 -26.44 1.31 9.34
C PRO A 426 -27.25 2.60 9.49
N GLY A 427 -28.42 2.68 8.86
CA GLY A 427 -29.49 3.63 9.19
C GLY A 427 -29.17 5.15 9.19
N LEU A 428 -28.00 5.57 8.75
CA LEU A 428 -27.56 6.96 8.80
C LEU A 428 -27.90 7.72 7.51
N PRO A 429 -28.38 8.97 7.60
CA PRO A 429 -28.66 9.80 6.42
C PRO A 429 -27.36 10.03 5.64
N HIS A 430 -27.42 9.74 4.34
CA HIS A 430 -26.29 9.88 3.43
C HIS A 430 -25.68 11.29 3.50
N PRO A 431 -24.34 11.42 3.60
CA PRO A 431 -23.71 12.72 3.36
C PRO A 431 -23.97 13.13 1.90
N PRO A 432 -24.20 14.42 1.63
CA PRO A 432 -24.35 14.91 0.27
C PRO A 432 -23.00 14.83 -0.46
N HIS A 433 -22.87 13.96 -1.45
CA HIS A 433 -21.80 14.01 -2.47
C HIS A 433 -22.42 14.16 -3.88
N PRO A 434 -21.67 14.71 -4.84
CA PRO A 434 -22.19 15.49 -5.96
C PRO A 434 -22.79 14.61 -7.07
N GLN A 435 -24.09 14.83 -7.29
CA GLN A 435 -24.82 14.83 -8.56
C GLN A 435 -24.27 13.95 -9.70
N SER A 436 -24.42 12.63 -9.63
CA SER A 436 -24.64 11.81 -10.86
C SER A 436 -25.06 10.35 -10.63
N ALA A 437 -25.55 9.95 -9.46
CA ALA A 437 -26.16 8.62 -9.32
C ALA A 437 -27.24 8.65 -8.25
N ARG A 438 -28.52 8.51 -8.65
CA ARG A 438 -29.60 7.85 -7.88
C ARG A 438 -30.97 8.08 -8.53
N ALA A 439 -31.46 7.06 -9.22
CA ALA A 439 -32.91 6.84 -9.38
C ALA A 439 -33.39 5.55 -8.67
N ASN A 440 -32.51 4.60 -8.32
CA ASN A 440 -32.92 3.24 -7.92
C ASN A 440 -32.45 2.76 -6.54
N GLY A 441 -32.24 3.64 -5.56
CA GLY A 441 -32.03 3.22 -4.16
C GLY A 441 -30.85 2.26 -3.90
N SER A 442 -29.93 2.08 -4.85
CA SER A 442 -28.76 1.22 -4.70
C SER A 442 -27.76 1.85 -3.73
N LYS A 443 -27.15 0.99 -2.90
CA LYS A 443 -26.05 1.37 -2.00
C LYS A 443 -24.91 1.97 -2.83
N PRO A 444 -24.17 2.97 -2.33
CA PRO A 444 -23.01 3.49 -3.04
C PRO A 444 -21.96 2.37 -3.12
N GLU A 445 -21.56 2.05 -4.34
CA GLU A 445 -20.42 1.18 -4.63
C GLU A 445 -19.17 2.06 -4.75
N ILE A 446 -18.09 1.64 -4.12
CA ILE A 446 -16.78 2.29 -4.15
C ILE A 446 -15.80 1.24 -4.65
N ASN A 447 -15.25 1.45 -5.83
CA ASN A 447 -14.16 0.60 -6.29
C ASN A 447 -12.87 0.96 -5.55
N VAL A 448 -12.01 -0.02 -5.34
CA VAL A 448 -10.73 0.16 -4.67
C VAL A 448 -9.60 -0.55 -5.40
N GLY A 449 -8.38 -0.07 -5.17
CA GLY A 449 -7.15 -0.70 -5.63
C GLY A 449 -6.32 -1.05 -4.43
N GLU A 450 -5.98 -2.32 -4.32
CA GLU A 450 -5.14 -2.84 -3.27
C GLU A 450 -3.68 -2.78 -3.74
N GLY A 451 -2.78 -2.53 -2.82
CA GLY A 451 -1.36 -2.40 -3.11
C GLY A 451 -0.53 -2.72 -1.88
N ILE A 452 0.73 -3.02 -2.13
CA ILE A 452 1.67 -3.47 -1.11
C ILE A 452 2.57 -2.30 -0.74
N TYR A 453 2.70 -2.01 0.56
CA TYR A 453 3.61 -0.97 1.03
C TYR A 453 5.07 -1.31 0.68
N ILE A 454 5.82 -0.31 0.22
CA ILE A 454 7.17 -0.51 -0.31
C ILE A 454 8.17 -0.97 0.74
N GLY A 455 8.00 -0.57 2.01
CA GLY A 455 8.88 -1.02 3.09
C GLY A 455 8.76 -2.53 3.37
N ASP A 456 7.54 -3.09 3.23
CA ASP A 456 7.35 -4.54 3.37
C ASP A 456 8.00 -5.31 2.21
N ILE A 457 7.99 -4.73 1.01
CA ILE A 457 8.70 -5.29 -0.15
C ILE A 457 10.22 -5.32 0.09
N GLU A 458 10.79 -4.23 0.62
CA GLU A 458 12.22 -4.16 0.95
C GLU A 458 12.64 -5.24 1.94
N ASP A 459 11.85 -5.41 3.00
CA ASP A 459 12.13 -6.37 4.06
C ASP A 459 11.99 -7.82 3.56
N LYS A 460 10.90 -8.13 2.84
CA LYS A 460 10.57 -9.51 2.42
C LYS A 460 11.38 -10.03 1.23
N LEU A 461 11.73 -9.14 0.29
CA LEU A 461 12.59 -9.48 -0.85
C LEU A 461 14.07 -9.19 -0.61
N ASN A 462 14.44 -8.60 0.55
CA ASN A 462 15.80 -8.15 0.85
C ASN A 462 16.37 -7.23 -0.25
N VAL A 463 15.54 -6.26 -0.65
CA VAL A 463 15.85 -5.25 -1.66
C VAL A 463 15.85 -3.86 -1.04
N GLN A 464 16.37 -2.88 -1.77
CA GLN A 464 16.37 -1.49 -1.35
C GLN A 464 16.07 -0.58 -2.55
N VAL A 465 15.01 0.22 -2.51
CA VAL A 465 14.69 1.25 -3.50
C VAL A 465 15.83 2.26 -3.60
N THR A 466 16.21 2.64 -4.81
CA THR A 466 17.39 3.49 -5.05
C THR A 466 17.10 4.72 -5.86
#